data_AF-A0A915MYX1-F1
#
_entry.id   AF-A0A915MYX1-F1
#
_cell.length_a   1.000
_cell.length_b   1.000
_cell.length_c   1.000
_cell.angle_alpha   90.00
_cell.angle_beta   90.00
_cell.angle_gamma   90.00
#
_symmetry.space_group_name_H-M   'P 1'
#
loop_
_entity.id
_entity.type
_entity.pdbx_description
1 polymer ?
#
loop_
_entity_poly.entity_id
_entity_poly.type
_entity_poly.pdbx_seq_one_letter_code
_entity_poly.pdbx_strand_id
1 'polypeptide(L)'
;MSKIINFLNWHSDFLFFVERHFVKANGTNKIVYNAEGDIARAEAEVNKAPNLELLDHEYKRLIEIKCVELEDLMEGKGFSEEEINSKGSKYPKLLFNEFESGRLNMDAELDLRNSHSRAKVAKQGRSNMR
;
A
#
# COMPACT_ATOMS: atom_id res chain seq x y z
N MET A 1 43.46 29.01 51.79
CA MET A 1 43.93 28.13 50.70
C MET A 1 42.86 27.14 50.22
N SER A 2 42.16 26.41 51.10
CA SER A 2 41.19 25.37 50.71
C SER A 2 40.01 25.83 49.82
N LYS A 3 39.48 27.05 50.01
CA LYS A 3 38.38 27.58 49.18
C LYS A 3 38.74 27.82 47.71
N ILE A 4 39.99 28.17 47.41
CA ILE A 4 40.45 28.43 46.03
C ILE A 4 40.67 27.11 45.28
N ILE A 5 41.19 26.09 45.96
CA ILE A 5 41.39 24.75 45.40
C ILE A 5 40.04 24.12 45.04
N ASN A 6 39.03 24.26 45.90
CA ASN A 6 37.68 23.77 45.62
C ASN A 6 37.01 24.52 44.45
N PHE A 7 37.27 25.81 44.28
CA PHE A 7 36.74 26.60 43.16
C PHE A 7 37.38 26.20 41.81
N LEU A 8 38.69 25.96 41.80
CA LEU A 8 39.42 25.50 40.62
C LEU A 8 39.02 24.07 40.22
N ASN A 9 38.83 23.17 41.19
CA ASN A 9 38.33 21.82 40.92
C ASN A 9 36.89 21.85 40.38
N TRP A 10 36.00 22.65 40.97
CA TRP A 10 34.62 22.79 40.49
C TRP A 10 34.54 23.35 39.06
N HIS A 11 35.41 24.32 38.73
CA HIS A 11 35.48 24.87 37.37
C HIS A 11 36.05 23.86 36.36
N SER A 12 37.04 23.06 36.78
CA SER A 12 37.61 21.99 35.94
C SER A 12 36.61 20.86 35.69
N ASP A 13 35.85 20.45 36.72
CA ASP A 13 34.81 19.42 36.62
C ASP A 13 33.64 19.92 35.75
N PHE A 14 33.28 21.20 35.86
CA PHE A 14 32.25 21.82 35.01
C PHE A 14 32.69 21.91 33.55
N LEU A 15 33.93 22.33 33.28
CA LEU A 15 34.48 22.34 31.91
C LEU A 15 34.47 20.93 31.31
N PHE A 16 34.92 19.93 32.07
CA PHE A 16 34.95 18.53 31.62
C PHE A 16 33.54 17.97 31.37
N PHE A 17 32.56 18.34 32.20
CA PHE A 17 31.16 17.96 32.01
C PHE A 17 30.57 18.54 30.73
N VAL A 18 30.80 19.83 30.46
CA VAL A 18 30.32 20.52 29.26
C VAL A 18 30.98 19.95 28.00
N GLU A 19 32.30 19.73 28.04
CA GLU A 19 33.06 19.20 26.91
C GLU A 19 32.64 17.76 26.56
N ARG A 20 32.43 16.91 27.58
CA ARG A 20 31.92 15.54 27.39
C ARG A 20 30.47 15.50 26.87
N HIS A 21 29.62 16.43 27.30
CA HIS A 21 28.25 16.54 26.78
C HIS A 21 28.21 17.04 25.32
N PHE A 22 29.11 17.96 24.95
CA PHE A 22 29.20 18.48 23.58
C PHE A 22 29.72 17.43 22.58
N VAL A 23 30.71 16.61 22.95
CA VAL A 23 31.20 15.50 22.10
C VAL A 23 30.12 14.45 21.87
N LYS A 24 29.24 14.20 22.86
CA LYS A 24 28.15 13.22 22.74
C LYS A 24 27.00 13.71 21.85
N ALA A 25 26.79 15.03 21.77
CA ALA A 25 25.79 15.64 20.90
C ALA A 25 26.22 15.70 19.41
N ASN A 26 27.53 15.73 19.15
CA ASN A 26 28.11 15.80 17.79
C ASN A 26 28.62 14.46 17.25
N GLY A 27 28.32 13.35 17.93
CA GLY A 27 28.60 12.01 17.41
C GLY A 27 27.78 11.79 16.15
N THR A 28 28.41 11.91 14.97
CA THR A 28 27.75 11.67 13.68
C THR A 28 27.14 10.28 13.69
N ASN A 29 25.81 10.19 13.69
CA ASN A 29 25.10 8.94 13.45
C ASN A 29 25.49 8.47 12.04
N LYS A 30 26.53 7.64 11.95
CA LYS A 30 27.00 7.07 10.69
C LYS A 30 25.90 6.12 10.22
N ILE A 31 25.12 6.54 9.23
CA ILE A 31 24.12 5.69 8.58
C ILE A 31 24.91 4.57 7.90
N VAL A 32 24.87 3.37 8.50
CA VAL A 32 25.43 2.16 7.89
C VAL A 32 24.42 1.67 6.87
N TYR A 33 24.69 1.93 5.60
CA TYR A 33 23.89 1.39 4.50
C TYR A 33 24.16 -0.11 4.39
N ASN A 34 23.19 -0.92 4.78
CA ASN A 34 23.24 -2.36 4.57
C ASN A 34 22.58 -2.67 3.22
N ALA A 35 23.33 -2.46 2.13
CA ALA A 35 22.84 -2.66 0.78
C ALA A 35 22.27 -4.07 0.57
N GLU A 36 22.94 -5.11 1.09
CA GLU A 36 22.47 -6.49 0.98
C GLU A 36 21.16 -6.73 1.75
N GLY A 37 21.04 -6.18 2.96
CA GLY A 37 19.83 -6.27 3.76
C GLY A 37 18.65 -5.44 3.23
N ASP A 38 18.94 -4.35 2.53
CA ASP A 38 17.93 -3.54 1.83
C ASP A 38 17.46 -4.25 0.54
N ILE A 39 18.37 -4.86 -0.21
CA ILE A 39 18.05 -5.68 -1.39
C ILE A 39 17.18 -6.87 -0.97
N ALA A 40 17.58 -7.63 0.06
CA ALA A 40 16.82 -8.78 0.54
C ALA A 40 15.39 -8.40 1.00
N ARG A 41 15.24 -7.23 1.64
CA ARG A 41 13.91 -6.70 2.02
C ARG A 41 13.07 -6.33 0.79
N ALA A 42 13.66 -5.63 -0.18
CA ALA A 42 12.98 -5.26 -1.41
C ALA A 42 12.54 -6.49 -2.21
N GLU A 43 13.40 -7.52 -2.32
CA GLU A 43 13.06 -8.79 -2.96
C GLU A 43 11.93 -9.52 -2.22
N ALA A 44 11.98 -9.55 -0.89
CA ALA A 44 10.92 -10.16 -0.08
C ALA A 44 9.56 -9.45 -0.29
N GLU A 45 9.54 -8.12 -0.37
CA GLU A 45 8.32 -7.36 -0.64
C GLU A 45 7.75 -7.62 -2.04
N VAL A 46 8.61 -7.72 -3.06
CA VAL A 46 8.22 -7.99 -4.45
C VAL A 46 7.74 -9.44 -4.66
N ASN A 47 8.12 -10.37 -3.78
CA ASN A 47 7.74 -11.78 -3.85
C ASN A 47 6.51 -12.13 -3.01
N LYS A 48 5.91 -11.18 -2.28
CA LYS A 48 4.65 -11.41 -1.56
C LYS A 48 3.55 -11.75 -2.55
N ALA A 49 2.89 -12.90 -2.34
CA ALA A 49 1.77 -13.32 -3.15
C ALA A 49 0.57 -12.38 -2.97
N PRO A 50 -0.27 -12.19 -4.00
CA PRO A 50 -1.53 -11.48 -3.85
C PRO A 50 -2.44 -12.25 -2.88
N ASN A 51 -3.15 -11.52 -2.02
CA ASN A 51 -4.19 -12.11 -1.18
C ASN A 51 -5.47 -12.25 -2.00
N LEU A 52 -5.94 -13.48 -2.19
CA LEU A 52 -7.11 -13.80 -3.00
C LEU A 52 -8.40 -13.24 -2.39
N GLU A 53 -8.56 -13.27 -1.06
CA GLU A 53 -9.75 -12.75 -0.40
C GLU A 53 -9.90 -11.24 -0.66
N LEU A 54 -8.79 -10.50 -0.55
CA LEU A 54 -8.79 -9.06 -0.85
C LEU A 54 -9.15 -8.79 -2.31
N LEU A 55 -8.64 -9.59 -3.26
CA LEU A 55 -9.02 -9.48 -4.67
C LEU A 55 -10.49 -9.80 -4.91
N ASP A 56 -11.05 -10.82 -4.24
CA ASP A 56 -12.48 -11.14 -4.34
C ASP A 56 -13.36 -9.99 -3.86
N HIS A 57 -12.93 -9.28 -2.81
CA HIS A 57 -13.59 -8.05 -2.39
C HIS A 57 -13.48 -6.95 -3.44
N GLU A 58 -12.34 -6.79 -4.12
CA GLU A 58 -12.22 -5.84 -5.24
C GLU A 58 -13.20 -6.17 -6.37
N TYR A 59 -13.29 -7.43 -6.80
CA TYR A 59 -14.20 -7.82 -7.88
C TYR A 59 -15.67 -7.60 -7.51
N LYS A 60 -16.06 -7.89 -6.27
CA LYS A 60 -17.41 -7.56 -5.79
C LYS A 60 -17.67 -6.07 -5.86
N ARG A 61 -16.73 -5.22 -5.43
CA ARG A 61 -16.88 -3.76 -5.54
C ARG A 61 -16.95 -3.29 -7.00
N LEU A 62 -16.16 -3.88 -7.90
CA LEU A 62 -16.24 -3.58 -9.33
C LEU A 62 -17.61 -3.94 -9.92
N ILE A 63 -18.20 -5.07 -9.52
CA ILE A 63 -19.56 -5.44 -9.92
C ILE A 63 -20.56 -4.36 -9.46
N GLU A 64 -20.50 -3.94 -8.20
CA GLU A 64 -21.39 -2.89 -7.68
C GLU A 64 -21.22 -1.56 -8.43
N ILE A 65 -19.97 -1.16 -8.71
CA ILE A 65 -19.68 0.05 -9.50
C ILE A 65 -20.31 -0.07 -10.90
N LYS A 66 -20.13 -1.22 -11.56
CA LYS A 66 -20.71 -1.44 -12.90
C LYS A 66 -22.24 -1.41 -12.86
N CYS A 67 -22.87 -1.87 -11.79
CA CYS A 67 -24.32 -1.78 -11.62
C CYS A 67 -24.78 -0.31 -11.55
N VAL A 68 -24.11 0.50 -10.74
CA VAL A 68 -24.42 1.94 -10.64
C VAL A 68 -24.17 2.65 -11.98
N GLU A 69 -23.06 2.36 -12.67
CA GLU A 69 -22.78 2.91 -14.00
C GLU A 69 -23.90 2.56 -15.01
N LEU A 70 -24.46 1.35 -14.94
CA LEU A 70 -25.56 0.94 -15.79
C LEU A 70 -26.85 1.71 -15.47
N GLU A 71 -27.16 1.88 -14.18
CA GLU A 71 -28.33 2.64 -13.73
C GLU A 71 -28.24 4.10 -14.19
N ASP A 72 -27.10 4.77 -13.97
CA ASP A 72 -26.83 6.14 -14.45
C ASP A 72 -27.00 6.26 -15.98
N LEU A 73 -26.49 5.28 -16.74
CA LEU A 73 -26.63 5.26 -18.21
C LEU A 73 -28.08 5.05 -18.65
N MET A 74 -28.87 4.30 -17.89
CA MET A 74 -30.28 4.07 -18.19
C MET A 74 -31.14 5.29 -17.84
N GLU A 75 -30.88 5.94 -16.71
CA GLU A 75 -31.53 7.20 -16.34
C GLU A 75 -31.26 8.28 -17.38
N GLY A 76 -29.99 8.45 -17.80
CA GLY A 76 -29.61 9.43 -18.82
C GLY A 76 -30.24 9.19 -20.20
N LYS A 77 -30.66 7.95 -20.49
CA LYS A 77 -31.40 7.59 -21.71
C LYS A 77 -32.92 7.70 -21.58
N GLY A 78 -33.44 7.96 -20.37
CA GLY A 78 -34.87 8.09 -20.10
C GLY A 78 -35.62 6.76 -20.02
N PHE A 79 -34.95 5.67 -19.60
CA PHE A 79 -35.65 4.42 -19.27
C PHE A 79 -36.59 4.60 -18.07
N SER A 80 -37.64 3.79 -17.99
CA SER A 80 -38.54 3.83 -16.83
C SER A 80 -37.91 3.17 -15.61
N GLU A 81 -38.32 3.59 -14.42
CA GLU A 81 -37.82 3.05 -13.14
C GLU A 81 -38.05 1.53 -13.01
N GLU A 82 -39.15 1.02 -13.57
CA GLU A 82 -39.46 -0.41 -13.62
C GLU A 82 -38.46 -1.20 -14.48
N GLU A 83 -38.07 -0.65 -15.63
CA GLU A 83 -37.07 -1.25 -16.52
C GLU A 83 -35.68 -1.21 -15.90
N ILE A 84 -35.33 -0.10 -15.24
CA ILE A 84 -34.07 0.08 -14.52
C ILE A 84 -33.97 -0.98 -13.43
N ASN A 85 -34.97 -1.10 -12.55
CA ASN A 85 -34.97 -2.08 -11.46
C ASN A 85 -34.95 -3.54 -11.96
N SER A 86 -35.73 -3.85 -13.01
CA SER A 86 -35.76 -5.20 -13.61
C SER A 86 -34.41 -5.61 -14.20
N LYS A 87 -33.66 -4.68 -14.81
CA LYS A 87 -32.31 -4.94 -15.33
C LYS A 87 -31.26 -4.90 -14.22
N GLY A 88 -31.29 -3.91 -13.35
CA GLY A 88 -30.39 -3.74 -12.20
C GLY A 88 -30.39 -4.96 -11.29
N SER A 89 -31.54 -5.57 -11.00
CA SER A 89 -31.63 -6.79 -10.17
C SER A 89 -31.00 -8.04 -10.80
N LYS A 90 -30.92 -8.12 -12.13
CA LYS A 90 -30.36 -9.28 -12.86
C LYS A 90 -28.88 -9.08 -13.20
N TYR A 91 -28.45 -7.84 -13.33
CA TYR A 91 -27.15 -7.46 -13.83
C TYR A 91 -25.96 -7.95 -12.97
N PRO A 92 -25.98 -7.87 -11.62
CA PRO A 92 -24.89 -8.40 -10.79
C PRO A 92 -24.64 -9.90 -11.01
N LYS A 93 -25.72 -10.68 -11.10
CA LYS A 93 -25.64 -12.13 -11.35
C LYS A 93 -25.10 -12.43 -12.74
N LEU A 94 -25.45 -11.61 -13.73
CA LEU A 94 -24.93 -11.75 -15.08
C LEU A 94 -23.42 -11.45 -15.11
N LEU A 95 -23.00 -10.30 -14.56
CA LEU A 95 -21.59 -9.91 -14.45
C LEU A 95 -20.76 -10.96 -13.72
N PHE A 96 -21.26 -11.49 -12.61
CA PHE A 96 -20.58 -12.52 -11.84
C PHE A 96 -20.40 -13.82 -12.65
N ASN A 97 -21.46 -14.30 -13.31
CA ASN A 97 -21.38 -15.49 -14.17
C ASN A 97 -20.42 -15.28 -15.35
N GLU A 98 -20.39 -14.08 -15.93
CA GLU A 98 -19.46 -13.76 -17.03
C GLU A 98 -18.01 -13.71 -16.55
N PHE A 99 -17.78 -13.18 -15.36
CA PHE A 99 -16.48 -13.19 -14.70
C PHE A 99 -16.00 -14.62 -14.42
N GLU A 100 -16.84 -15.47 -13.82
CA GLU A 100 -16.49 -16.89 -13.58
C GLU A 100 -16.26 -17.66 -14.88
N SER A 101 -17.02 -17.36 -15.94
CA SER A 101 -16.83 -17.99 -17.25
C SER A 101 -15.56 -17.52 -17.99
N GLY A 102 -14.86 -16.51 -17.47
CA GLY A 102 -13.69 -15.89 -18.10
C GLY A 102 -14.00 -15.04 -19.34
N ARG A 103 -15.28 -14.84 -19.69
CA ARG A 103 -15.69 -13.95 -20.77
C ARG A 103 -15.46 -12.48 -20.44
N LEU A 104 -15.55 -12.13 -19.15
CA LEU A 104 -15.34 -10.78 -18.66
C LEU A 104 -14.07 -10.72 -17.83
N ASN A 105 -13.10 -9.93 -18.30
CA ASN A 105 -11.84 -9.72 -17.61
C ASN A 105 -11.93 -8.49 -16.70
N MET A 106 -12.15 -8.72 -15.40
CA MET A 106 -12.16 -7.63 -14.41
C MET A 106 -10.75 -7.17 -14.00
N ASP A 107 -9.69 -7.90 -14.34
CA ASP A 107 -8.33 -7.53 -13.95
C ASP A 107 -7.85 -6.24 -14.60
N ALA A 108 -8.40 -5.89 -15.76
CA ALA A 108 -8.09 -4.66 -16.47
C ALA A 108 -8.60 -3.39 -15.75
N GLU A 109 -9.67 -3.53 -14.96
CA GLU A 109 -10.32 -2.43 -14.24
C GLU A 109 -9.85 -2.31 -12.78
N LEU A 110 -9.03 -3.26 -12.30
CA LEU A 110 -8.51 -3.20 -10.94
C LEU A 110 -7.58 -2.01 -10.73
N ASP A 111 -7.74 -1.32 -9.60
CA ASP A 111 -6.85 -0.21 -9.22
C ASP A 111 -5.42 -0.71 -8.99
N LEU A 112 -4.50 -0.24 -9.83
CA LEU A 112 -3.07 -0.51 -9.73
C LEU A 112 -2.40 0.18 -8.54
N ARG A 113 -3.09 1.06 -7.80
CA ARG A 113 -2.58 1.58 -6.52
C ARG A 113 -2.67 0.52 -5.41
N ASN A 114 -3.55 -0.47 -5.54
CA ASN A 114 -3.68 -1.56 -4.57
C ASN A 114 -2.49 -2.53 -4.68
N SER A 115 -1.83 -2.80 -3.56
CA SER A 115 -0.65 -3.67 -3.49
C SER A 115 -0.93 -5.10 -4.01
N HIS A 116 -2.11 -5.64 -3.75
CA HIS A 116 -2.47 -6.99 -4.17
C HIS A 116 -2.78 -7.06 -5.67
N SER A 117 -3.45 -6.04 -6.23
CA SER A 117 -3.64 -5.92 -7.68
C SER A 117 -2.30 -5.88 -8.42
N ARG A 118 -1.35 -5.07 -7.93
CA ARG A 118 0.02 -5.02 -8.47
C ARG A 118 0.73 -6.37 -8.38
N ALA A 119 0.61 -7.05 -7.24
CA ALA A 119 1.22 -8.37 -7.04
C ALA A 119 0.61 -9.43 -7.99
N LYS A 120 -0.71 -9.39 -8.23
CA LYS A 120 -1.39 -10.26 -9.20
C LYS A 120 -0.85 -10.02 -10.62
N VAL A 121 -0.83 -8.77 -11.08
CA VAL A 121 -0.32 -8.40 -12.41
C VAL A 121 1.15 -8.79 -12.58
N ALA A 122 1.99 -8.53 -11.58
CA ALA A 122 3.41 -8.91 -11.62
C ALA A 122 3.59 -10.44 -11.74
N LYS A 123 2.79 -11.23 -11.01
CA LYS A 123 2.82 -12.70 -11.08
C LYS A 123 2.32 -13.21 -12.44
N GLN A 124 1.22 -12.63 -12.96
CA GLN A 124 0.69 -12.97 -14.28
C GLN A 124 1.72 -12.67 -15.38
N GLY A 125 2.35 -11.49 -15.34
CA GLY A 125 3.40 -11.10 -16.27
C GLY A 125 4.58 -12.06 -16.27
N ARG A 126 5.07 -12.47 -15.08
CA ARG A 126 6.12 -13.50 -14.97
C ARG A 126 5.71 -14.84 -15.56
N SER A 127 4.45 -15.27 -15.34
CA SER A 127 3.92 -16.51 -15.91
C SER A 127 3.83 -16.45 -17.43
N ASN A 128 3.44 -15.30 -17.99
CA ASN A 128 3.32 -15.10 -19.44
C ASN A 128 4.68 -15.04 -20.14
N MET A 129 5.75 -14.72 -19.41
CA MET A 129 7.13 -14.66 -19.94
C MET A 129 7.84 -16.02 -19.95
N ARG A 130 7.26 -17.04 -19.31
CA ARG A 130 7.84 -18.38 -19.16
C ARG A 130 7.26 -19.34 -20.19
#